data_AF-A0A9P4R317-F1
#
_entry.id   AF-A0A9P4R317-F1
#
_cell.length_a   1.000
_cell.length_b   1.000
_cell.length_c   1.000
_cell.angle_alpha   90.00
_cell.angle_beta   90.00
_cell.angle_gamma   90.00
#
_symmetry.space_group_name_H-M   'P 1'
#
loop_
_entity.id
_entity.type
_entity.pdbx_description
1 polymer ?
#
loop_
_entity_poly.entity_id
_entity_poly.type
_entity_poly.pdbx_seq_one_letter_code
_entity_poly.pdbx_strand_id
1 'polypeptide(L)'
;MNAGQQTTRRLVSRTGPSICRSCLDTLSRQPYSTAAAAAIQTEPQEALPITPPTPSPSYALHAGILVSRPPLLTRPPHPFESAYHLYQKRLNERLALPFTRYFYIKKNTPGDLEWKRKIKQRLTPARDIGRYRGYGDEAWNDEVLVGAQESEMAWQVERLLEDAERDGGEEEGKKGEGVQTVGGPKKLEREPVERPMPRVTEADEKGDVRSLGRLLQRSLYLVVKNKEGEWVFPQDRLIGKESLHNAAERVLVQSGGYNMNTWVVGNVPVGHYQHDFVPEHLAKSANPTELGLKTFFMKVRIMAGQADLKSNKLGLTDFKWLAKEEVQKTVDEKYWRSIKNMLAER
;
A
#
# COMPACT_ATOMS: atom_id res chain seq x y z
N MET A 1 52.32 43.80 -3.54
CA MET A 1 52.60 44.31 -4.90
C MET A 1 51.57 43.69 -5.84
N ASN A 2 50.76 44.56 -6.47
CA ASN A 2 49.99 44.48 -7.74
C ASN A 2 49.06 43.25 -7.97
N ALA A 3 47.72 43.36 -8.02
CA ALA A 3 46.79 44.16 -8.84
C ALA A 3 46.41 43.52 -10.20
N GLY A 4 45.10 43.50 -10.49
CA GLY A 4 44.46 43.25 -11.82
C GLY A 4 43.53 42.02 -11.84
N GLN A 5 42.18 42.09 -11.72
CA GLN A 5 41.17 42.50 -12.72
C GLN A 5 41.29 41.71 -14.04
N GLN A 6 40.27 41.19 -14.74
CA GLN A 6 38.80 41.21 -14.72
C GLN A 6 38.35 40.17 -15.80
N THR A 7 37.37 39.30 -15.51
CA THR A 7 36.04 39.15 -16.19
C THR A 7 35.89 38.39 -17.54
N THR A 8 34.66 37.83 -17.67
CA THR A 8 33.91 37.35 -18.85
C THR A 8 34.09 35.86 -19.20
N ARG A 9 33.07 35.07 -19.56
CA ARG A 9 31.60 35.28 -19.72
C ARG A 9 30.94 33.89 -19.76
N ARG A 10 29.75 33.76 -19.17
CA ARG A 10 28.82 32.63 -19.39
C ARG A 10 28.08 32.81 -20.71
N LEU A 11 27.84 31.72 -21.44
CA LEU A 11 26.77 31.59 -22.43
C LEU A 11 25.99 30.32 -22.14
N VAL A 12 24.78 30.47 -21.60
CA VAL A 12 23.72 29.45 -21.68
C VAL A 12 22.49 30.15 -22.23
N SER A 13 22.14 29.80 -23.45
CA SER A 13 20.92 30.22 -24.14
C SER A 13 19.73 29.40 -23.65
N ARG A 14 18.74 30.04 -23.01
CA ARG A 14 17.36 29.55 -23.03
C ARG A 14 16.41 30.74 -23.16
N THR A 15 15.57 30.61 -24.18
CA THR A 15 14.67 31.58 -24.77
C THR A 15 13.38 31.73 -23.95
N GLY A 16 13.15 32.93 -23.44
CA GLY A 16 11.90 33.43 -22.83
C GLY A 16 12.15 34.87 -22.37
N PRO A 17 11.16 35.79 -22.42
CA PRO A 17 11.37 37.17 -22.01
C PRO A 17 11.75 37.22 -20.53
N SER A 18 13.00 37.61 -20.24
CA SER A 18 13.53 37.68 -18.88
C SER A 18 12.95 38.89 -18.16
N ILE A 19 11.88 38.68 -17.39
CA ILE A 19 11.31 39.70 -16.52
C ILE A 19 12.30 39.98 -15.37
N CYS A 20 12.57 41.26 -15.12
CA CYS A 20 13.52 41.69 -14.12
C CYS A 20 13.04 41.33 -12.70
N ARG A 21 13.94 40.95 -11.77
CA ARG A 21 13.57 40.53 -10.41
C ARG A 21 12.82 41.63 -9.64
N SER A 22 13.15 42.90 -9.87
CA SER A 22 12.42 44.04 -9.29
C SER A 22 11.02 44.24 -9.88
N CYS A 23 10.79 43.81 -11.13
CA CYS A 23 9.49 43.87 -11.80
C CYS A 23 8.50 42.83 -11.21
N LEU A 24 9.01 41.66 -10.80
CA LEU A 24 8.23 40.61 -10.13
C LEU A 24 7.80 41.04 -8.71
N ASP A 25 8.66 41.73 -7.97
CA ASP A 25 8.32 42.24 -6.63
C ASP A 25 7.27 43.37 -6.67
N THR A 26 7.20 44.15 -7.75
CA THR A 26 6.16 45.18 -7.93
C THR A 26 4.78 44.61 -8.31
N LEU A 27 4.74 43.46 -8.99
CA LEU A 27 3.47 42.79 -9.34
C LEU A 27 2.85 42.05 -8.14
N SER A 28 3.65 41.64 -7.16
CA SER A 28 3.20 40.95 -5.95
C SER A 28 2.57 41.87 -4.90
N ARG A 29 2.70 43.20 -5.04
CA ARG A 29 2.17 44.18 -4.07
C ARG A 29 1.25 45.18 -4.76
N GLN A 30 0.05 44.74 -5.13
CA GLN A 30 -1.06 45.69 -5.29
C GLN A 30 -1.78 45.86 -3.95
N PRO A 31 -1.76 47.05 -3.33
CA PRO A 31 -2.75 47.42 -2.33
C PRO A 31 -4.10 47.67 -3.03
N TYR A 32 -5.17 47.09 -2.49
CA TYR A 32 -6.54 47.42 -2.87
C TYR A 32 -6.81 48.89 -2.51
N SER A 33 -6.71 49.78 -3.49
CA SER A 33 -7.24 51.14 -3.39
C SER A 33 -8.63 51.17 -4.02
N THR A 34 -9.64 51.44 -3.19
CA THR A 34 -11.01 51.75 -3.62
C THR A 34 -11.03 53.12 -4.27
N ALA A 35 -11.01 53.17 -5.60
CA ALA A 35 -11.36 54.38 -6.34
C ALA A 35 -12.89 54.53 -6.35
N ALA A 36 -13.39 55.63 -5.80
CA ALA A 36 -14.78 56.02 -5.87
C ALA A 36 -15.17 56.26 -7.35
N ALA A 37 -16.10 55.46 -7.86
CA ALA A 37 -16.66 55.64 -9.18
C ALA A 37 -17.57 56.88 -9.18
N ALA A 38 -17.28 57.82 -10.08
CA ALA A 38 -18.16 58.93 -10.39
C ALA A 38 -19.50 58.41 -10.93
N ALA A 39 -20.60 59.01 -10.46
CA ALA A 39 -21.96 58.65 -10.87
C ALA A 39 -22.17 58.89 -12.36
N ILE A 40 -22.35 57.81 -13.12
CA ILE A 40 -22.89 57.84 -14.48
C ILE A 40 -24.42 57.71 -14.33
N GLN A 41 -25.15 58.71 -14.84
CA GLN A 41 -26.60 58.64 -14.94
C GLN A 41 -26.97 57.56 -15.98
N THR A 42 -27.58 56.47 -15.53
CA THR A 42 -28.22 55.48 -16.40
C THR A 42 -29.67 55.86 -16.63
N GLU A 43 -30.03 56.06 -17.89
CA GLU A 43 -31.42 56.06 -18.35
C GLU A 43 -32.10 54.71 -18.03
N PRO A 44 -33.41 54.68 -17.76
CA PRO A 44 -34.11 53.46 -17.37
C PRO A 44 -34.30 52.56 -18.60
N GLN A 45 -33.51 51.49 -18.70
CA GLN A 45 -33.78 50.40 -19.64
C GLN A 45 -34.89 49.51 -19.07
N GLU A 46 -35.95 49.36 -19.86
CA GLU A 46 -37.07 48.45 -19.59
C GLU A 46 -36.56 47.02 -19.33
N ALA A 47 -37.00 46.44 -18.21
CA ALA A 47 -36.66 45.08 -17.83
C ALA A 47 -37.32 44.08 -18.79
N LEU A 48 -36.50 43.30 -19.50
CA LEU A 48 -36.99 42.17 -20.29
C LEU A 48 -37.63 41.11 -19.37
N PRO A 49 -38.76 40.49 -19.79
CA PRO A 49 -39.43 39.48 -18.98
C PRO A 49 -38.54 38.23 -18.81
N ILE A 50 -38.24 37.89 -17.57
CA ILE A 50 -37.52 36.67 -17.20
C ILE A 50 -38.45 35.47 -17.46
N THR A 51 -38.29 34.82 -18.61
CA THR A 51 -38.94 33.53 -18.86
C THR A 51 -38.38 32.49 -17.87
N PRO A 52 -39.23 31.65 -17.24
CA PRO A 52 -38.75 30.59 -16.36
C PRO A 52 -37.83 29.64 -17.16
N PRO A 53 -36.67 29.22 -16.61
CA PRO A 53 -35.75 28.36 -17.32
C PRO A 53 -36.43 27.04 -17.67
N THR A 54 -36.42 26.67 -18.95
CA THR A 54 -36.79 25.32 -19.40
C THR A 54 -35.94 24.29 -18.65
N PRO A 55 -36.53 23.18 -18.15
CA PRO A 55 -35.79 22.20 -17.36
C PRO A 55 -34.67 21.61 -18.22
N SER A 56 -33.43 21.91 -17.86
CA SER A 56 -32.26 21.32 -18.50
C SER A 56 -32.14 19.85 -18.09
N PRO A 57 -31.66 18.98 -18.99
CA PRO A 57 -31.38 17.59 -18.63
C PRO A 57 -30.41 17.54 -17.45
N SER A 58 -30.77 16.82 -16.40
CA SER A 58 -29.98 16.72 -15.17
C SER A 58 -29.47 15.29 -14.94
N TYR A 59 -28.41 15.14 -14.15
CA TYR A 59 -27.91 13.84 -13.72
C TYR A 59 -28.14 13.68 -12.21
N ALA A 60 -28.60 12.51 -11.79
CA ALA A 60 -28.63 12.16 -10.38
C ALA A 60 -27.20 12.03 -9.87
N LEU A 61 -26.83 12.82 -8.87
CA LEU A 61 -25.52 12.75 -8.23
C LEU A 61 -25.51 11.66 -7.18
N HIS A 62 -24.55 10.74 -7.29
CA HIS A 62 -24.35 9.64 -6.36
C HIS A 62 -22.98 9.75 -5.70
N ALA A 63 -22.91 9.43 -4.41
CA ALA A 63 -21.66 9.24 -3.69
C ALA A 63 -21.40 7.73 -3.59
N GLY A 64 -20.33 7.28 -4.25
CA GLY A 64 -19.83 5.92 -4.15
C GLY A 64 -18.68 5.84 -3.15
N ILE A 65 -18.51 4.69 -2.51
CA ILE A 65 -17.40 4.44 -1.60
C ILE A 65 -16.53 3.29 -2.11
N LEU A 66 -15.23 3.57 -2.23
CA LEU A 66 -14.21 2.58 -2.49
C LEU A 66 -13.56 2.19 -1.16
N VAL A 67 -14.16 1.23 -0.46
CA VAL A 67 -13.58 0.69 0.78
C VAL A 67 -12.48 -0.29 0.44
N SER A 68 -11.27 0.01 0.93
CA SER A 68 -10.06 -0.75 0.66
C SER A 68 -9.39 -1.22 1.94
N ARG A 69 -9.05 -2.51 2.00
CA ARG A 69 -8.15 -3.07 3.01
C ARG A 69 -6.73 -3.08 2.42
N PRO A 70 -5.77 -2.31 2.95
CA PRO A 70 -4.41 -2.27 2.42
C PRO A 70 -3.65 -3.60 2.62
N PRO A 71 -2.60 -3.89 1.84
CA PRO A 71 -1.77 -5.07 2.08
C PRO A 71 -1.13 -4.99 3.48
N LEU A 72 -1.27 -6.05 4.25
CA LEU A 72 -0.69 -6.20 5.60
C LEU A 72 0.71 -6.82 5.54
N LEU A 73 1.00 -7.59 4.48
CA LEU A 73 2.30 -8.20 4.25
C LEU A 73 3.02 -7.54 3.07
N THR A 74 4.35 -7.54 3.14
CA THR A 74 5.21 -7.23 1.98
C THR A 74 4.94 -8.20 0.84
N ARG A 75 5.24 -7.82 -0.40
CA ARG A 75 5.15 -8.75 -1.54
C ARG A 75 6.22 -9.84 -1.46
N PRO A 76 6.00 -11.01 -2.08
CA PRO A 76 7.09 -11.92 -2.39
C PRO A 76 8.04 -11.25 -3.40
N PRO A 77 9.36 -11.36 -3.22
CA PRO A 77 10.31 -10.87 -4.20
C PRO A 77 10.18 -11.66 -5.50
N HIS A 78 10.46 -11.01 -6.62
CA HIS A 78 10.61 -11.71 -7.89
C HIS A 78 11.88 -12.59 -7.84
N PRO A 79 11.96 -13.74 -8.56
CA PRO A 79 13.18 -14.59 -8.55
C PRO A 79 14.48 -13.83 -8.91
N PHE A 80 14.38 -12.83 -9.80
CA PHE A 80 15.50 -11.94 -10.10
C PHE A 80 15.88 -11.05 -8.90
N GLU A 81 14.90 -10.52 -8.17
CA GLU A 81 15.14 -9.68 -7.00
C GLU A 81 15.78 -10.47 -5.86
N SER A 82 15.35 -11.72 -5.64
CA SER A 82 15.96 -12.58 -4.63
C SER A 82 17.41 -12.93 -4.95
N ALA A 83 17.71 -13.25 -6.23
CA ALA A 83 19.07 -13.48 -6.70
C ALA A 83 19.93 -12.21 -6.58
N TYR A 84 19.39 -11.06 -7.01
CA TYR A 84 20.08 -9.77 -6.91
C TYR A 84 20.37 -9.39 -5.45
N HIS A 85 19.41 -9.59 -4.53
CA HIS A 85 19.64 -9.32 -3.11
C HIS A 85 20.74 -10.19 -2.54
N LEU A 86 20.78 -11.49 -2.86
CA LEU A 86 21.86 -12.38 -2.42
C LEU A 86 23.23 -11.91 -2.95
N TYR A 87 23.29 -11.59 -4.25
CA TYR A 87 24.50 -11.07 -4.89
C TYR A 87 25.00 -9.80 -4.18
N GLN A 88 24.12 -8.84 -3.94
CA GLN A 88 24.46 -7.60 -3.23
C GLN A 88 24.92 -7.85 -1.80
N LYS A 89 24.33 -8.82 -1.09
CA LYS A 89 24.78 -9.19 0.27
C LYS A 89 26.19 -9.77 0.27
N ARG A 90 26.54 -10.63 -0.69
CA ARG A 90 27.89 -11.20 -0.82
C ARG A 90 28.93 -10.15 -1.25
N LEU A 91 28.56 -9.25 -2.14
CA LEU A 91 29.38 -8.10 -2.51
C LEU A 91 29.61 -7.20 -1.28
N ASN A 92 28.56 -6.96 -0.49
CA ASN A 92 28.69 -6.22 0.77
C ASN A 92 29.62 -6.92 1.76
N GLU A 93 29.60 -8.25 1.87
CA GLU A 93 30.54 -9.01 2.73
C GLU A 93 32.02 -8.81 2.32
N ARG A 94 32.31 -8.52 1.04
CA ARG A 94 33.67 -8.20 0.56
C ARG A 94 34.10 -6.79 0.94
N LEU A 95 33.18 -5.83 0.81
CA LEU A 95 33.47 -4.41 0.97
C LEU A 95 33.33 -3.93 2.42
N ALA A 96 32.49 -4.61 3.20
CA ALA A 96 32.25 -4.26 4.59
C ALA A 96 33.47 -4.55 5.47
N LEU A 97 33.62 -3.73 6.50
CA LEU A 97 34.59 -3.99 7.56
C LEU A 97 34.24 -5.31 8.27
N PRO A 98 35.25 -6.09 8.69
CA PRO A 98 35.02 -7.36 9.35
C PRO A 98 34.25 -7.17 10.66
N PHE A 99 33.35 -8.11 10.96
CA PHE A 99 32.52 -8.08 12.16
C PHE A 99 33.36 -8.07 13.44
N THR A 100 33.20 -7.03 14.26
CA THR A 100 33.95 -6.82 15.51
C THR A 100 33.32 -7.60 16.67
N ARG A 101 33.52 -8.93 16.67
CA ARG A 101 32.96 -9.84 17.67
C ARG A 101 33.08 -9.37 19.13
N TYR A 102 34.26 -8.87 19.53
CA TYR A 102 34.55 -8.49 20.92
C TYR A 102 33.70 -7.32 21.43
N PHE A 103 33.13 -6.52 20.53
CA PHE A 103 32.22 -5.42 20.89
C PHE A 103 30.87 -5.95 21.38
N TYR A 104 30.37 -7.03 20.76
CA TYR A 104 29.05 -7.60 21.06
C TYR A 104 29.12 -8.78 22.04
N ILE A 105 30.17 -9.59 21.98
CA ILE A 105 30.31 -10.84 22.74
C ILE A 105 31.61 -10.80 23.54
N LYS A 106 31.47 -10.76 24.87
CA LYS A 106 32.60 -10.81 25.81
C LYS A 106 33.30 -12.17 25.74
N LYS A 107 34.63 -12.17 25.84
CA LYS A 107 35.45 -13.39 25.83
C LYS A 107 35.05 -14.30 27.01
N ASN A 108 35.13 -15.62 26.79
CA ASN A 108 34.88 -16.65 27.82
C ASN A 108 33.46 -16.62 28.41
N THR A 109 32.48 -16.14 27.66
CA THR A 109 31.07 -16.29 28.01
C THR A 109 30.46 -17.48 27.25
N PRO A 110 29.35 -18.07 27.72
CA PRO A 110 28.65 -19.11 26.97
C PRO A 110 28.34 -18.70 25.51
N GLY A 111 27.98 -17.42 25.30
CA GLY A 111 27.77 -16.87 23.96
C GLY A 111 29.03 -16.79 23.10
N ASP A 112 30.23 -16.64 23.68
CA ASP A 112 31.49 -16.72 22.94
C ASP A 112 31.77 -18.15 22.45
N LEU A 113 31.52 -19.14 23.30
CA LEU A 113 31.68 -20.56 22.96
C LEU A 113 30.70 -20.97 21.86
N GLU A 114 29.43 -20.59 22.01
CA GLU A 114 28.38 -20.85 21.03
C GLU A 114 28.69 -20.16 19.68
N TRP A 115 29.08 -18.88 19.70
CA TRP A 115 29.49 -18.17 18.48
C TRP A 115 30.66 -18.86 17.79
N LYS A 116 31.71 -19.24 18.53
CA LYS A 116 32.88 -19.96 17.99
C LYS A 116 32.52 -21.33 17.42
N ARG A 117 31.48 -21.99 17.94
CA ARG A 117 30.95 -23.24 17.39
C ARG A 117 30.22 -22.99 16.08
N LYS A 118 29.26 -22.06 16.07
CA LYS A 118 28.41 -21.72 14.91
C LYS A 118 29.21 -21.11 13.75
N ILE A 119 30.19 -20.25 14.03
CA ILE A 119 31.03 -19.62 13.00
C ILE A 119 31.89 -20.63 12.22
N LYS A 120 32.31 -21.73 12.86
CA LYS A 120 33.07 -22.80 12.18
C LYS A 120 32.22 -23.51 11.13
N GLN A 121 30.91 -23.61 11.34
CA GLN A 121 29.98 -24.20 10.39
C GLN A 121 29.66 -23.23 9.24
N ARG A 122 29.48 -21.94 9.55
CA ARG A 122 29.02 -20.93 8.57
C ARG A 122 30.14 -20.25 7.78
N LEU A 123 31.40 -20.29 8.23
CA LEU A 123 32.57 -19.54 7.73
C LEU A 123 32.47 -18.00 7.85
N THR A 124 31.27 -17.43 7.79
CA THR A 124 31.02 -15.98 7.92
C THR A 124 30.11 -15.62 9.09
N PRO A 125 30.24 -14.39 9.63
CA PRO A 125 29.33 -13.85 10.63
C PRO A 125 27.88 -13.78 10.15
N ALA A 126 27.67 -13.46 8.86
CA ALA A 126 26.37 -13.45 8.22
C ALA A 126 25.71 -14.84 8.24
N ARG A 127 24.37 -14.86 8.22
CA ARG A 127 23.54 -16.07 8.40
C ARG A 127 22.77 -16.46 7.13
N ASP A 128 22.64 -15.53 6.20
CA ASP A 128 21.69 -15.53 5.09
C ASP A 128 22.37 -15.50 3.70
N ILE A 129 23.70 -15.59 3.65
CA ILE A 129 24.48 -15.50 2.39
C ILE A 129 25.03 -16.85 1.90
N GLY A 130 24.72 -17.95 2.59
CA GLY A 130 25.32 -19.24 2.32
C GLY A 130 26.73 -19.37 2.87
N ARG A 131 27.44 -20.39 2.39
CA ARG A 131 28.84 -20.63 2.72
C ARG A 131 29.72 -19.85 1.75
N TYR A 132 30.00 -18.60 2.10
CA TYR A 132 30.84 -17.71 1.32
C TYR A 132 31.84 -17.02 2.26
N ARG A 133 33.03 -16.65 1.79
CA ARG A 133 34.01 -15.89 2.57
C ARG A 133 34.60 -14.78 1.70
N GLY A 134 34.42 -13.53 2.12
CA GLY A 134 34.91 -12.36 1.36
C GLY A 134 36.43 -12.16 1.32
N TYR A 135 37.21 -13.04 1.95
CA TYR A 135 38.66 -12.94 2.09
C TYR A 135 39.33 -14.28 1.76
N GLY A 136 40.49 -14.24 1.09
CA GLY A 136 41.30 -15.41 0.73
C GLY A 136 41.23 -15.75 -0.76
N ASP A 137 41.85 -16.87 -1.14
CA ASP A 137 42.02 -17.26 -2.55
C ASP A 137 40.71 -17.64 -3.25
N GLU A 138 39.68 -18.03 -2.48
CA GLU A 138 38.34 -18.37 -2.99
C GLU A 138 37.34 -17.20 -2.96
N ALA A 139 37.79 -15.99 -2.58
CA ALA A 139 36.91 -14.81 -2.47
C ALA A 139 36.33 -14.33 -3.82
N TRP A 140 36.89 -14.79 -4.94
CA TRP A 140 36.35 -14.53 -6.27
C TRP A 140 35.06 -15.31 -6.56
N ASN A 141 34.79 -16.39 -5.82
CA ASN A 141 33.63 -17.26 -6.03
C ASN A 141 32.42 -16.77 -5.23
N ASP A 142 32.03 -15.52 -5.45
CA ASP A 142 30.91 -14.86 -4.77
C ASP A 142 29.57 -15.02 -5.50
N GLU A 143 29.60 -15.31 -6.79
CA GLU A 143 28.41 -15.63 -7.58
C GLU A 143 27.89 -17.05 -7.28
N VAL A 144 26.60 -17.27 -7.52
CA VAL A 144 25.96 -18.57 -7.32
C VAL A 144 25.42 -19.10 -8.64
N LEU A 145 25.51 -20.42 -8.82
CA LEU A 145 24.91 -21.10 -9.95
C LEU A 145 23.38 -20.97 -9.95
N VAL A 146 22.79 -21.05 -11.14
CA VAL A 146 21.34 -21.00 -11.34
C VAL A 146 20.67 -22.17 -10.59
N GLY A 147 19.59 -21.88 -9.88
CA GLY A 147 18.84 -22.90 -9.11
C GLY A 147 19.33 -23.08 -7.67
N ALA A 148 20.25 -22.22 -7.21
CA ALA A 148 20.71 -22.23 -5.84
C ALA A 148 19.66 -21.78 -4.82
N GLN A 149 19.48 -22.61 -3.80
CA GLN A 149 18.50 -22.43 -2.74
C GLN A 149 18.82 -21.26 -1.82
N GLU A 150 20.10 -20.85 -1.73
CA GLU A 150 20.56 -19.75 -0.87
C GLU A 150 19.92 -18.41 -1.20
N SER A 151 19.46 -18.25 -2.44
CA SER A 151 18.76 -17.05 -2.89
C SER A 151 17.32 -16.99 -2.39
N GLU A 152 16.72 -18.13 -2.05
CA GLU A 152 15.33 -18.21 -1.63
C GLU A 152 15.14 -17.67 -0.20
N MET A 153 14.08 -16.90 0.00
CA MET A 153 13.77 -16.35 1.33
C MET A 153 13.45 -17.45 2.35
N ALA A 154 12.84 -18.55 1.93
CA ALA A 154 12.51 -19.66 2.82
C ALA A 154 13.77 -20.27 3.44
N TRP A 155 14.77 -20.56 2.60
CA TRP A 155 16.07 -21.06 3.04
C TRP A 155 16.76 -20.09 4.01
N GLN A 156 16.73 -18.78 3.71
CA GLN A 156 17.33 -17.76 4.58
C GLN A 156 16.64 -17.71 5.96
N VAL A 157 15.31 -17.80 5.99
CA VAL A 157 14.54 -17.84 7.26
C VAL A 157 14.89 -19.09 8.06
N GLU A 158 15.00 -20.25 7.43
CA GLU A 158 15.40 -21.49 8.10
C GLU A 158 16.80 -21.38 8.71
N ARG A 159 17.79 -20.83 7.99
CA ARG A 159 19.14 -20.62 8.55
C ARG A 159 19.17 -19.62 9.70
N LEU A 160 18.32 -18.60 9.66
CA LEU A 160 18.17 -17.66 10.78
C LEU A 160 17.55 -18.32 12.00
N LEU A 161 16.57 -19.20 11.80
CA LEU A 161 15.93 -19.97 12.88
C LEU A 161 16.90 -21.00 13.49
N GLU A 162 17.61 -21.77 12.66
CA GLU A 162 18.64 -22.71 13.11
C GLU A 162 19.74 -22.03 13.93
N ASP A 163 20.14 -20.80 13.56
CA ASP A 163 21.12 -20.04 14.35
C ASP A 163 20.53 -19.46 15.63
N ALA A 164 19.23 -19.22 15.68
CA ALA A 164 18.52 -18.72 16.87
C ALA A 164 18.24 -19.84 17.87
N GLU A 165 18.03 -21.07 17.41
CA GLU A 165 17.96 -22.26 18.25
C GLU A 165 19.26 -22.36 19.06
N ARG A 166 19.13 -22.26 20.38
CA ARG A 166 20.22 -22.57 21.29
C ARG A 166 20.37 -24.08 21.29
N ASP A 167 21.50 -24.56 20.79
CA ASP A 167 21.94 -25.88 21.20
C ASP A 167 22.20 -25.76 22.70
N GLY A 168 21.36 -26.39 23.51
CA GLY A 168 21.43 -26.33 24.98
C GLY A 168 22.88 -26.36 25.43
N GLY A 169 23.27 -25.46 26.33
CA GLY A 169 24.61 -25.50 26.89
C GLY A 169 24.87 -26.93 27.38
N GLU A 170 26.04 -27.47 27.07
CA GLU A 170 26.61 -28.50 27.94
C GLU A 170 26.48 -27.91 29.35
N GLU A 171 25.67 -28.52 30.21
CA GLU A 171 25.75 -28.24 31.64
C GLU A 171 27.23 -28.34 31.97
N GLU A 172 27.84 -27.21 32.32
CA GLU A 172 29.19 -27.18 32.82
C GLU A 172 29.24 -28.20 33.95
N GLY A 173 30.06 -29.25 33.74
CA GLY A 173 30.19 -30.35 34.67
C GLY A 173 30.33 -29.82 36.09
N LYS A 174 29.40 -30.21 36.94
CA LYS A 174 29.72 -30.45 38.35
C LYS A 174 31.00 -31.28 38.33
N LYS A 175 32.12 -30.69 38.75
CA LYS A 175 33.28 -31.42 39.24
C LYS A 175 32.80 -32.28 40.40
N GLY A 176 32.42 -33.51 40.10
CA GLY A 176 32.09 -34.57 41.02
C GLY A 176 32.60 -35.85 40.38
N GLU A 177 33.51 -36.50 41.08
CA GLU A 177 34.29 -37.65 40.64
C GLU A 177 33.42 -38.81 40.12
N GLY A 178 33.92 -39.51 39.11
CA GLY A 178 33.63 -40.94 38.93
C GLY A 178 32.86 -41.33 37.67
N VAL A 179 33.48 -42.27 36.96
CA VAL A 179 32.90 -43.23 35.99
C VAL A 179 32.87 -42.80 34.52
N GLN A 180 33.77 -43.44 33.77
CA GLN A 180 33.74 -43.56 32.32
C GLN A 180 32.51 -44.36 31.89
N THR A 181 31.67 -43.82 31.01
CA THR A 181 30.77 -44.61 30.17
C THR A 181 30.80 -44.13 28.73
N VAL A 182 30.78 -45.13 27.86
CA VAL A 182 30.99 -45.13 26.42
C VAL A 182 29.88 -44.41 25.65
N GLY A 183 30.28 -43.57 24.69
CA GLY A 183 29.70 -43.42 23.35
C GLY A 183 28.18 -43.48 23.17
N GLY A 184 27.56 -42.31 23.07
CA GLY A 184 26.27 -42.10 22.40
C GLY A 184 26.06 -40.60 22.14
N PRO A 185 25.54 -40.18 20.97
CA PRO A 185 25.29 -38.76 20.73
C PRO A 185 24.14 -38.33 21.65
N LYS A 186 24.45 -37.57 22.71
CA LYS A 186 23.43 -36.86 23.47
C LYS A 186 22.75 -35.90 22.49
N LYS A 187 21.54 -36.23 22.07
CA LYS A 187 20.63 -35.28 21.40
C LYS A 187 20.41 -34.15 22.39
N LEU A 188 21.13 -33.05 22.18
CA LEU A 188 20.88 -31.80 22.87
C LEU A 188 19.43 -31.41 22.59
N GLU A 189 18.65 -31.24 23.65
CA GLU A 189 17.32 -30.66 23.55
C GLU A 189 17.49 -29.21 23.11
N ARG A 190 17.12 -28.93 21.86
CA ARG A 190 17.07 -27.57 21.32
C ARG A 190 15.77 -26.95 21.79
N GLU A 191 15.83 -25.83 22.48
CA GLU A 191 14.63 -25.03 22.74
C GLU A 191 14.10 -24.54 21.39
N PRO A 192 12.90 -24.98 20.95
CA PRO A 192 12.38 -24.61 19.65
C PRO A 192 12.02 -23.12 19.66
N VAL A 193 12.61 -22.37 18.74
CA VAL A 193 12.23 -20.97 18.51
C VAL A 193 10.88 -20.93 17.80
N GLU A 194 9.99 -20.03 18.26
CA GLU A 194 8.69 -19.82 17.62
C GLU A 194 8.88 -19.43 16.14
N ARG A 195 8.30 -20.22 15.24
CA ARG A 195 8.41 -20.00 13.80
C ARG A 195 7.45 -18.91 13.36
N PRO A 196 7.81 -18.06 12.37
CA PRO A 196 6.88 -17.11 11.78
C PRO A 196 5.64 -17.82 11.24
N MET A 197 4.47 -17.20 11.44
CA MET A 197 3.21 -17.69 10.87
C MET A 197 3.28 -17.74 9.33
N PRO A 198 2.60 -18.72 8.70
CA PRO A 198 2.57 -18.82 7.25
C PRO A 198 1.93 -17.57 6.63
N ARG A 199 2.43 -17.21 5.45
CA ARG A 199 1.94 -16.04 4.69
C ARG A 199 0.60 -16.29 4.01
N VAL A 200 0.28 -17.57 3.79
CA VAL A 200 -1.00 -18.06 3.28
C VAL A 200 -1.85 -18.42 4.50
N THR A 201 -3.05 -17.86 4.59
CA THR A 201 -3.94 -18.11 5.72
C THR A 201 -4.95 -19.21 5.39
N GLU A 202 -5.65 -19.73 6.40
CA GLU A 202 -6.76 -20.68 6.17
C GLU A 202 -7.84 -20.12 5.25
N ALA A 203 -8.05 -18.80 5.26
CA ALA A 203 -9.03 -18.14 4.38
C ALA A 203 -8.57 -18.15 2.92
N ASP A 204 -7.26 -18.13 2.67
CA ASP A 204 -6.69 -18.31 1.33
C ASP A 204 -6.85 -19.75 0.85
N GLU A 205 -6.60 -20.73 1.72
CA GLU A 205 -6.78 -22.15 1.39
C GLU A 205 -8.25 -22.51 1.11
N LYS A 206 -9.17 -21.95 1.90
CA LYS A 206 -10.62 -22.14 1.73
C LYS A 206 -11.22 -21.25 0.63
N GLY A 207 -10.48 -20.25 0.14
CA GLY A 207 -10.98 -19.28 -0.84
C GLY A 207 -12.15 -18.43 -0.32
N ASP A 208 -12.19 -18.12 0.97
CA ASP A 208 -13.31 -17.38 1.58
C ASP A 208 -13.29 -15.91 1.22
N VAL A 209 -14.05 -15.53 0.19
CA VAL A 209 -14.15 -14.16 -0.33
C VAL A 209 -14.78 -13.15 0.64
N ARG A 210 -15.39 -13.59 1.74
CA ARG A 210 -15.95 -12.69 2.77
C ARG A 210 -14.93 -12.35 3.86
N SER A 211 -13.87 -13.13 4.00
CA SER A 211 -12.84 -12.88 4.99
C SER A 211 -11.88 -11.76 4.57
N LEU A 212 -11.57 -10.87 5.52
CA LEU A 212 -10.51 -9.87 5.37
C LEU A 212 -9.10 -10.47 5.55
N GLY A 213 -9.02 -11.65 6.18
CA GLY A 213 -7.78 -12.38 6.47
C GLY A 213 -7.22 -13.16 5.29
N ARG A 214 -7.86 -13.10 4.11
CA ARG A 214 -7.33 -13.65 2.85
C ARG A 214 -6.43 -12.65 2.15
N LEU A 215 -5.52 -13.09 1.30
CA LEU A 215 -4.67 -12.31 0.40
C LEU A 215 -4.01 -11.13 1.12
N LEU A 216 -3.31 -11.41 2.22
CA LEU A 216 -2.70 -10.37 3.08
C LEU A 216 -1.68 -9.49 2.34
N GLN A 217 -1.16 -9.95 1.21
CA GLN A 217 -0.18 -9.25 0.37
C GLN A 217 -0.80 -8.31 -0.67
N ARG A 218 -2.13 -8.34 -0.84
CA ARG A 218 -2.89 -7.58 -1.83
C ARG A 218 -3.96 -6.72 -1.16
N SER A 219 -4.38 -5.67 -1.86
CA SER A 219 -5.46 -4.78 -1.48
C SER A 219 -6.77 -5.46 -1.84
N LEU A 220 -7.67 -5.52 -0.86
CA LEU A 220 -9.02 -6.00 -1.06
C LEU A 220 -9.98 -4.82 -1.11
N TYR A 221 -10.98 -4.93 -1.97
CA TYR A 221 -12.01 -3.94 -2.18
C TYR A 221 -13.37 -4.52 -1.82
N LEU A 222 -14.17 -3.77 -1.06
CA LEU A 222 -15.53 -4.17 -0.74
C LEU A 222 -16.42 -3.99 -1.97
N VAL A 223 -16.95 -5.09 -2.49
CA VAL A 223 -17.92 -5.11 -3.60
C VAL A 223 -19.23 -5.68 -3.07
N VAL A 224 -20.34 -5.03 -3.40
CA VAL A 224 -21.67 -5.37 -2.90
C VAL A 224 -22.61 -5.68 -4.06
N LYS A 225 -23.59 -6.54 -3.78
CA LYS A 225 -24.62 -6.92 -4.75
C LYS A 225 -25.87 -6.08 -4.53
N ASN A 226 -26.21 -5.26 -5.52
CA ASN A 226 -27.40 -4.40 -5.49
C ASN A 226 -28.70 -5.21 -5.60
N LYS A 227 -29.83 -4.53 -5.42
CA LYS A 227 -31.18 -5.09 -5.61
C LYS A 227 -31.40 -5.63 -7.03
N GLU A 228 -30.78 -4.99 -8.02
CA GLU A 228 -30.80 -5.39 -9.43
C GLU A 228 -29.94 -6.64 -9.71
N GLY A 229 -29.17 -7.09 -8.71
CA GLY A 229 -28.31 -8.26 -8.80
C GLY A 229 -26.91 -7.98 -9.35
N GLU A 230 -26.61 -6.73 -9.71
CA GLU A 230 -25.30 -6.29 -10.20
C GLU A 230 -24.29 -6.11 -9.06
N TRP A 231 -23.03 -6.46 -9.35
CA TRP A 231 -21.91 -6.24 -8.43
C TRP A 231 -21.29 -4.86 -8.67
N VAL A 232 -21.38 -3.99 -7.68
CA VAL A 232 -20.84 -2.63 -7.74
C VAL A 232 -20.21 -2.24 -6.40
N PHE A 233 -19.51 -1.11 -6.37
CA PHE A 233 -19.14 -0.51 -5.10
C PHE A 233 -20.38 0.10 -4.42
N PRO A 234 -20.45 0.10 -3.08
CA PRO A 234 -21.58 0.70 -2.40
C PRO A 234 -21.71 2.18 -2.78
N GLN A 235 -22.90 2.58 -3.17
CA GLN A 235 -23.20 3.93 -3.63
C GLN A 235 -24.63 4.30 -3.26
N ASP A 236 -24.88 5.59 -3.06
CA ASP A 236 -26.23 6.12 -2.85
C ASP A 236 -26.36 7.54 -3.42
N ARG A 237 -27.60 7.98 -3.62
CA ARG A 237 -27.93 9.33 -4.09
C ARG A 237 -27.55 10.35 -3.02
N LEU A 238 -27.06 11.52 -3.45
CA LEU A 238 -26.85 12.65 -2.54
C LEU A 238 -28.20 13.19 -2.05
N ILE A 239 -28.29 13.43 -0.75
CA ILE A 239 -29.50 13.92 -0.09
C ILE A 239 -29.31 15.39 0.28
N GLY A 240 -30.14 16.26 -0.30
CA GLY A 240 -30.15 17.69 0.02
C GLY A 240 -28.84 18.40 -0.35
N LYS A 241 -28.20 19.03 0.64
CA LYS A 241 -26.97 19.83 0.48
C LYS A 241 -25.78 19.22 1.22
N GLU A 242 -25.71 17.90 1.32
CA GLU A 242 -24.55 17.21 1.92
C GLU A 242 -23.31 17.25 1.02
N SER A 243 -22.12 17.19 1.63
CA SER A 243 -20.86 17.05 0.90
C SER A 243 -20.64 15.59 0.46
N LEU A 244 -19.82 15.36 -0.56
CA LEU A 244 -19.45 13.99 -0.99
C LEU A 244 -18.80 13.18 0.14
N HIS A 245 -18.06 13.84 1.02
CA HIS A 245 -17.43 13.22 2.17
C HIS A 245 -18.46 12.74 3.19
N ASN A 246 -19.40 13.61 3.59
CA ASN A 246 -20.45 13.25 4.54
C ASN A 246 -21.40 12.19 3.95
N ALA A 247 -21.71 12.30 2.65
CA ALA A 247 -22.47 11.29 1.93
C ALA A 247 -21.75 9.93 1.96
N ALA A 248 -20.42 9.91 1.76
CA ALA A 248 -19.64 8.67 1.82
C ALA A 248 -19.67 8.01 3.21
N GLU A 249 -19.53 8.78 4.30
CA GLU A 249 -19.67 8.26 5.66
C GLU A 249 -21.07 7.68 5.92
N ARG A 250 -22.10 8.38 5.46
CA ARG A 250 -23.49 7.90 5.53
C ARG A 250 -23.68 6.60 4.76
N VAL A 251 -23.21 6.53 3.51
CA VAL A 251 -23.30 5.33 2.66
C VAL A 251 -22.58 4.16 3.30
N LEU A 252 -21.43 4.40 3.92
CA LEU A 252 -20.65 3.37 4.60
C LEU A 252 -21.43 2.73 5.75
N VAL A 253 -21.99 3.56 6.63
CA VAL A 253 -22.82 3.09 7.75
C VAL A 253 -24.08 2.39 7.26
N GLN A 254 -24.72 2.91 6.20
CA GLN A 254 -25.94 2.33 5.65
C GLN A 254 -25.72 1.01 4.92
N SER A 255 -24.55 0.81 4.30
CA SER A 255 -24.21 -0.38 3.51
C SER A 255 -23.56 -1.49 4.33
N GLY A 256 -22.54 -1.18 5.13
CA GLY A 256 -21.69 -2.14 5.84
C GLY A 256 -21.88 -2.16 7.35
N GLY A 257 -22.78 -1.33 7.89
CA GLY A 257 -23.07 -1.24 9.31
C GLY A 257 -22.01 -0.48 10.12
N TYR A 258 -22.18 -0.46 11.44
CA TYR A 258 -21.31 0.26 12.36
C TYR A 258 -20.05 -0.52 12.77
N ASN A 259 -20.00 -1.82 12.52
CA ASN A 259 -18.91 -2.71 12.95
C ASN A 259 -17.68 -2.66 12.02
N MET A 260 -17.43 -1.52 11.40
CA MET A 260 -16.29 -1.26 10.54
C MET A 260 -15.55 -0.02 11.04
N ASN A 261 -14.31 -0.19 11.49
CA ASN A 261 -13.43 0.94 11.79
C ASN A 261 -12.80 1.42 10.48
N THR A 262 -13.30 2.53 9.99
CA THR A 262 -13.00 3.06 8.66
C THR A 262 -12.60 4.51 8.70
N TRP A 263 -11.72 4.89 7.78
CA TRP A 263 -11.26 6.24 7.60
C TRP A 263 -11.42 6.68 6.15
N VAL A 264 -12.22 7.72 5.91
CA VAL A 264 -12.35 8.38 4.60
C VAL A 264 -11.11 9.25 4.38
N VAL A 265 -10.36 8.98 3.32
CA VAL A 265 -9.00 9.53 3.14
C VAL A 265 -8.98 11.04 2.93
N GLY A 266 -10.03 11.61 2.32
CA GLY A 266 -10.13 13.05 2.08
C GLY A 266 -11.43 13.45 1.39
N ASN A 267 -11.47 14.69 0.89
CA ASN A 267 -12.67 15.29 0.27
C ASN A 267 -12.68 15.22 -1.26
N VAL A 268 -11.59 14.73 -1.87
CA VAL A 268 -11.44 14.64 -3.32
C VAL A 268 -11.89 13.25 -3.79
N PRO A 269 -12.81 13.14 -4.77
CA PRO A 269 -13.17 11.86 -5.35
C PRO A 269 -11.99 11.29 -6.14
N VAL A 270 -11.74 9.99 -6.01
CA VAL A 270 -10.64 9.30 -6.71
C VAL A 270 -10.99 8.92 -8.15
N GLY A 271 -12.27 8.95 -8.48
CA GLY A 271 -12.76 8.80 -9.84
C GLY A 271 -14.27 8.89 -9.88
N HIS A 272 -14.82 8.67 -11.07
CA HIS A 272 -16.25 8.80 -11.31
C HIS A 272 -16.72 7.73 -12.30
N TYR A 273 -18.02 7.46 -12.27
CA TYR A 273 -18.71 6.63 -13.23
C TYR A 273 -20.00 7.32 -13.66
N GLN A 274 -20.23 7.36 -14.97
CA GLN A 274 -21.46 7.89 -15.56
C GLN A 274 -22.23 6.73 -16.20
N HIS A 275 -23.51 6.64 -15.86
CA HIS A 275 -24.43 5.70 -16.45
C HIS A 275 -25.68 6.44 -16.92
N ASP A 276 -25.90 6.43 -18.23
CA ASP A 276 -27.06 7.05 -18.87
C ASP A 276 -28.21 6.05 -18.89
N PHE A 277 -29.41 6.49 -18.54
CA PHE A 277 -30.60 5.63 -18.61
C PHE A 277 -31.03 5.45 -20.06
N VAL A 278 -31.45 4.24 -20.40
CA VAL A 278 -32.07 3.99 -21.71
C VAL A 278 -33.38 4.79 -21.78
N PRO A 279 -33.70 5.46 -22.90
CA PRO A 279 -34.89 6.31 -23.02
C PRO A 279 -36.21 5.65 -22.58
N GLU A 280 -36.36 4.34 -22.79
CA GLU A 280 -37.53 3.56 -22.37
C GLU A 280 -37.70 3.47 -20.84
N HIS A 281 -36.59 3.39 -20.11
CA HIS A 281 -36.57 3.38 -18.65
C HIS A 281 -36.72 4.78 -18.07
N LEU A 282 -36.26 5.79 -18.81
CA LEU A 282 -36.39 7.21 -18.48
C LEU A 282 -37.86 7.64 -18.38
N ALA A 283 -38.69 7.18 -19.32
CA ALA A 283 -40.14 7.43 -19.33
C ALA A 283 -40.89 6.79 -18.15
N LYS A 284 -40.32 5.75 -17.51
CA LYS A 284 -40.89 5.05 -16.34
C LYS A 284 -40.27 5.51 -15.02
N SER A 285 -39.21 6.32 -15.06
CA SER A 285 -38.50 6.78 -13.87
C SER A 285 -39.31 7.84 -13.12
N ALA A 286 -39.05 7.96 -11.81
CA ALA A 286 -39.74 8.94 -10.96
C ALA A 286 -39.53 10.40 -11.44
N ASN A 287 -38.41 10.67 -12.12
CA ASN A 287 -38.04 11.97 -12.66
C ASN A 287 -37.65 11.84 -14.15
N PRO A 288 -38.58 12.05 -15.11
CA PRO A 288 -38.32 11.90 -16.55
C PRO A 288 -37.36 12.95 -17.14
N THR A 289 -36.85 13.88 -16.33
CA THR A 289 -35.82 14.87 -16.69
C THR A 289 -34.40 14.46 -16.29
N GLU A 290 -34.24 13.33 -15.58
CA GLU A 290 -32.94 12.78 -15.20
C GLU A 290 -32.39 11.86 -16.32
N LEU A 291 -31.34 12.30 -17.01
CA LEU A 291 -30.72 11.53 -18.11
C LEU A 291 -30.01 10.26 -17.65
N GLY A 292 -29.60 10.21 -16.38
CA GLY A 292 -28.73 9.16 -15.86
C GLY A 292 -28.22 9.49 -14.47
N LEU A 293 -27.26 8.68 -14.02
CA LEU A 293 -26.56 8.84 -12.75
C LEU A 293 -25.07 9.10 -12.96
N LYS A 294 -24.52 9.97 -12.12
CA LYS A 294 -23.08 10.25 -12.01
C LYS A 294 -22.63 9.91 -10.59
N THR A 295 -21.90 8.81 -10.45
CA THR A 295 -21.32 8.38 -9.19
C THR A 295 -19.90 8.92 -9.06
N PHE A 296 -19.60 9.60 -7.96
CA PHE A 296 -18.25 10.00 -7.58
C PHE A 296 -17.75 9.10 -6.45
N PHE A 297 -16.60 8.46 -6.63
CA PHE A 297 -16.07 7.51 -5.66
C PHE A 297 -15.12 8.17 -4.67
N MET A 298 -15.42 8.01 -3.38
CA MET A 298 -14.59 8.43 -2.27
C MET A 298 -13.75 7.26 -1.79
N LYS A 299 -12.45 7.49 -1.56
CA LYS A 299 -11.55 6.44 -1.07
C LYS A 299 -11.67 6.30 0.45
N VAL A 300 -11.92 5.08 0.89
CA VAL A 300 -12.07 4.72 2.30
C VAL A 300 -11.10 3.59 2.63
N ARG A 301 -10.45 3.67 3.78
CA ARG A 301 -9.60 2.60 4.31
C ARG A 301 -10.28 1.93 5.49
N ILE A 302 -10.34 0.60 5.48
CA ILE A 302 -10.72 -0.16 6.67
C ILE A 302 -9.47 -0.50 7.48
N MET A 303 -9.56 -0.30 8.79
CA MET A 303 -8.50 -0.62 9.76
C MET A 303 -8.82 -1.88 10.56
N ALA A 304 -10.10 -2.06 10.92
CA ALA A 304 -10.58 -3.22 11.66
C ALA A 304 -12.10 -3.39 11.46
N GLY A 305 -12.63 -4.53 11.89
CA GLY A 305 -14.07 -4.83 11.79
C GLY A 305 -14.44 -5.60 10.53
N GLN A 306 -15.73 -5.73 10.26
CA GLN A 306 -16.28 -6.50 9.14
C GLN A 306 -17.60 -5.88 8.68
N ALA A 307 -17.89 -6.01 7.38
CA ALA A 307 -19.16 -5.59 6.82
C ALA A 307 -20.31 -6.48 7.34
N ASP A 308 -21.36 -5.85 7.83
CA ASP A 308 -22.60 -6.51 8.25
C ASP A 308 -23.78 -5.96 7.46
N LEU A 309 -24.46 -6.83 6.71
CA LEU A 309 -25.60 -6.47 5.86
C LEU A 309 -26.96 -6.64 6.56
N LYS A 310 -27.01 -7.13 7.80
CA LYS A 310 -28.27 -7.43 8.50
C LYS A 310 -29.19 -6.21 8.69
N SER A 311 -28.63 -5.01 8.88
CA SER A 311 -29.37 -3.77 9.15
C SER A 311 -29.31 -2.76 7.98
N ASN A 312 -29.05 -3.26 6.77
CA ASN A 312 -28.78 -2.42 5.61
C ASN A 312 -30.03 -1.71 5.07
N LYS A 313 -29.92 -0.39 4.84
CA LYS A 313 -31.00 0.46 4.31
C LYS A 313 -31.06 0.52 2.78
N LEU A 314 -29.96 0.20 2.10
CA LEU A 314 -29.79 0.21 0.65
C LEU A 314 -30.31 -1.08 0.01
N GLY A 315 -30.67 -2.09 0.81
CA GLY A 315 -31.17 -3.39 0.37
C GLY A 315 -30.15 -4.20 -0.44
N LEU A 316 -28.88 -4.17 -0.02
CA LEU A 316 -27.84 -5.01 -0.61
C LEU A 316 -28.03 -6.45 -0.12
N THR A 317 -27.81 -7.40 -1.01
CA THR A 317 -28.09 -8.82 -0.76
C THR A 317 -26.86 -9.58 -0.29
N ASP A 318 -25.70 -9.24 -0.84
CA ASP A 318 -24.43 -9.94 -0.58
C ASP A 318 -23.24 -8.98 -0.68
N PHE A 319 -22.12 -9.37 -0.09
CA PHE A 319 -20.86 -8.63 -0.16
C PHE A 319 -19.66 -9.58 -0.31
N LYS A 320 -18.60 -9.07 -0.93
CA LYS A 320 -17.33 -9.77 -1.11
C LYS A 320 -16.17 -8.78 -0.97
N TRP A 321 -15.06 -9.23 -0.42
CA TRP A 321 -13.81 -8.50 -0.38
C TRP A 321 -12.92 -9.02 -1.50
N LEU A 322 -12.74 -8.29 -2.60
CA LEU A 322 -12.10 -8.79 -3.82
C LEU A 322 -10.79 -8.06 -4.13
N ALA A 323 -9.80 -8.78 -4.64
CA ALA A 323 -8.59 -8.19 -5.22
C ALA A 323 -8.90 -7.58 -6.59
N LYS A 324 -8.05 -6.66 -7.08
CA LYS A 324 -8.24 -5.98 -8.37
C LYS A 324 -8.53 -6.93 -9.55
N GLU A 325 -7.80 -8.04 -9.62
CA GLU A 325 -7.93 -9.07 -10.68
C GLU A 325 -9.27 -9.82 -10.61
N GLU A 326 -9.82 -9.99 -9.40
CA GLU A 326 -11.12 -10.63 -9.18
C GLU A 326 -12.26 -9.65 -9.45
N VAL A 327 -12.11 -8.37 -9.07
CA VAL A 327 -13.09 -7.31 -9.37
C VAL A 327 -13.36 -7.24 -10.88
N GLN A 328 -12.32 -7.31 -11.70
CA GLN A 328 -12.43 -7.32 -13.17
C GLN A 328 -13.35 -8.43 -13.69
N LYS A 329 -13.35 -9.60 -13.04
CA LYS A 329 -14.16 -10.76 -13.46
C LYS A 329 -15.60 -10.69 -12.96
N THR A 330 -15.85 -9.93 -11.90
CA THR A 330 -17.17 -9.87 -11.25
C THR A 330 -18.06 -8.72 -11.71
N VAL A 331 -17.46 -7.58 -12.04
CA VAL A 331 -18.21 -6.38 -12.42
C VAL A 331 -18.39 -6.30 -13.93
N ASP A 332 -19.38 -5.54 -14.38
CA ASP A 332 -19.60 -5.31 -15.81
C ASP A 332 -18.40 -4.63 -16.48
N GLU A 333 -18.18 -4.91 -17.77
CA GLU A 333 -17.01 -4.41 -18.49
C GLU A 333 -17.03 -2.88 -18.64
N LYS A 334 -18.21 -2.28 -18.85
CA LYS A 334 -18.35 -0.82 -18.93
C LYS A 334 -17.99 -0.17 -17.60
N TYR A 335 -18.42 -0.78 -16.50
CA TYR A 335 -18.08 -0.35 -15.15
C TYR A 335 -16.58 -0.53 -14.87
N TRP A 336 -16.00 -1.68 -15.23
CA TRP A 336 -14.57 -1.96 -15.05
C TRP A 336 -13.68 -0.89 -15.71
N ARG A 337 -14.02 -0.49 -16.94
CA ARG A 337 -13.26 0.51 -17.70
C ARG A 337 -13.15 1.86 -16.98
N SER A 338 -14.17 2.27 -16.23
CA SER A 338 -14.14 3.50 -15.43
C SER A 338 -13.36 3.33 -14.13
N ILE A 339 -13.51 2.18 -13.46
CA ILE A 339 -12.96 2.00 -12.11
C ILE A 339 -11.52 1.49 -12.05
N LYS A 340 -11.01 0.85 -13.11
CA LYS A 340 -9.71 0.14 -13.10
C LYS A 340 -8.52 0.99 -12.64
N ASN A 341 -8.55 2.29 -12.91
CA ASN A 341 -7.49 3.24 -12.59
C ASN A 341 -7.52 3.72 -11.14
N MET A 342 -8.67 3.57 -10.46
CA MET A 342 -8.81 3.90 -9.03
C MET A 342 -8.25 2.80 -8.12
N LEU A 343 -8.15 1.58 -8.65
CA LEU A 343 -7.68 0.39 -7.92
C LEU A 343 -6.17 0.25 -8.03
N ALA A 344 -5.52 0.07 -6.88
CA ALA A 344 -4.12 -0.26 -6.80
C ALA A 344 -3.86 -1.69 -7.32
N GLU A 345 -2.72 -1.89 -7.95
CA GLU A 345 -2.28 -3.23 -8.38
C GLU A 345 -1.98 -4.15 -7.18
N ARG A 346 -1.74 -3.55 -6.02
CA ARG A 346 -1.44 -4.23 -4.76
C ARG A 346 -2.21 -3.69 -3.60
#